data_AF-A0A434GC79-F1
#
_entry.id   AF-A0A434GC79-F1
#
_cell.length_a   1.000
_cell.length_b   1.000
_cell.length_c   1.000
_cell.angle_alpha   90.00
_cell.angle_beta   90.00
_cell.angle_gamma   90.00
#
_symmetry.space_group_name_H-M   'P 1'
#
loop_
_entity.id
_entity.type
_entity.pdbx_description
1 polymer ?
#
loop_
_entity_poly.entity_id
_entity_poly.type
_entity_poly.pdbx_seq_one_letter_code
_entity_poly.pdbx_strand_id
1 'polypeptide(L)'
;MTIPIGTPVRATTTKFEGIVKDIRGGPGGDHWHKVQTLSVLPRARWFVESELEEIADPVDAPYPNGSDVYYGGQLCTVLGYNEDFKTYDLLAQAALPSGDVFFRHWYRNVPAFEVWLWNENKEDAQPLGARRWAPF
;
A
#
# COMPACT_ATOMS: atom_id res chain seq x y z
N MET A 1 -23.89 -5.05 5.33
CA MET A 1 -22.92 -5.67 6.27
C MET A 1 -21.76 -4.71 6.29
N THR A 2 -21.42 -4.14 7.44
CA THR A 2 -20.50 -3.00 7.47
C THR A 2 -19.09 -3.41 7.10
N ILE A 3 -18.45 -2.67 6.19
CA ILE A 3 -17.09 -2.93 5.74
C ILE A 3 -16.13 -2.70 6.92
N PRO A 4 -15.32 -3.69 7.35
CA PRO A 4 -14.51 -3.55 8.55
C PRO A 4 -13.31 -2.60 8.37
N ILE A 5 -12.79 -2.10 9.49
CA ILE A 5 -11.53 -1.35 9.52
C ILE A 5 -10.40 -2.28 9.06
N GLY A 6 -9.51 -1.75 8.22
CA GLY A 6 -8.43 -2.52 7.61
C GLY A 6 -8.78 -3.09 6.25
N THR A 7 -10.05 -3.04 5.84
CA THR A 7 -10.45 -3.54 4.51
C THR A 7 -9.98 -2.58 3.41
N PRO A 8 -9.31 -3.11 2.37
CA PRO A 8 -9.00 -2.35 1.16
C PRO A 8 -10.27 -2.13 0.35
N VAL A 9 -10.51 -0.89 -0.06
CA VAL A 9 -11.70 -0.48 -0.78
C VAL A 9 -11.36 0.47 -1.93
N ARG A 10 -12.21 0.44 -2.95
CA ARG A 10 -12.26 1.40 -4.06
C ARG A 10 -13.57 2.15 -4.00
N ALA A 11 -13.52 3.47 -4.11
CA ALA A 11 -14.73 4.25 -4.30
C ALA A 11 -15.30 4.03 -5.72
N THR A 12 -16.61 3.85 -5.86
CA THR A 12 -17.26 3.66 -7.17
C THR A 12 -17.47 4.99 -7.90
N THR A 13 -17.68 6.06 -7.13
CA THR A 13 -17.93 7.42 -7.64
C THR A 13 -16.66 8.16 -8.02
N THR A 14 -15.50 7.72 -7.51
CA THR A 14 -14.18 8.33 -7.76
C THR A 14 -13.14 7.24 -7.85
N LYS A 15 -12.06 7.38 -8.63
CA LYS A 15 -10.94 6.40 -8.62
C LYS A 15 -10.08 6.44 -7.34
N PHE A 16 -10.69 6.69 -6.19
CA PHE A 16 -10.00 6.80 -4.92
C PHE A 16 -9.92 5.42 -4.28
N GLU A 17 -8.70 4.94 -4.05
CA GLU A 17 -8.41 3.64 -3.46
C GLU A 17 -7.64 3.80 -2.16
N GLY A 18 -7.91 2.93 -1.20
CA GLY A 18 -7.26 3.00 0.10
C GLY A 18 -7.79 1.97 1.08
N ILE A 19 -7.51 2.23 2.35
CA ILE A 19 -7.92 1.37 3.46
C ILE A 19 -8.96 2.08 4.31
N VAL A 20 -9.99 1.37 4.75
CA VAL A 20 -10.89 1.84 5.80
C VAL A 20 -10.09 2.01 7.11
N LYS A 21 -10.02 3.23 7.62
CA LYS A 21 -9.32 3.57 8.88
C LYS A 21 -10.27 3.92 10.03
N ASP A 22 -11.49 4.33 9.73
CA ASP A 22 -12.50 4.73 10.72
C ASP A 22 -13.91 4.50 10.16
N ILE A 23 -14.88 4.23 11.03
CA ILE A 23 -16.29 3.98 10.68
C ILE A 23 -17.17 4.79 11.63
N ARG A 24 -18.15 5.50 11.09
CA ARG A 24 -19.10 6.31 11.86
C ARG A 24 -20.52 6.13 11.36
N GLY A 25 -21.49 6.31 12.26
CA GLY A 25 -22.89 6.45 11.88
C GLY A 25 -23.12 7.79 11.17
N GLY A 26 -23.93 7.76 10.11
CA GLY A 26 -24.35 8.91 9.32
C GLY A 26 -25.86 9.17 9.40
N PRO A 27 -26.34 10.21 8.70
CA PRO A 27 -27.76 10.51 8.58
C PRO A 27 -28.53 9.31 8.02
N GLY A 28 -29.74 9.04 8.53
CA GLY A 28 -30.58 7.95 8.01
C GLY A 28 -30.19 6.53 8.45
N GLY A 29 -29.16 6.38 9.29
CA GLY A 29 -28.68 5.06 9.73
C GLY A 29 -27.57 4.47 8.85
N ASP A 30 -27.06 5.25 7.89
CA ASP A 30 -25.98 4.83 7.00
C ASP A 30 -24.63 4.74 7.74
N HIS A 31 -23.71 3.94 7.23
CA HIS A 31 -22.33 3.89 7.72
C HIS A 31 -21.40 4.68 6.80
N TRP A 32 -20.68 5.63 7.39
CA TRP A 32 -19.65 6.41 6.73
C TRP A 32 -18.28 5.84 7.08
N HIS A 33 -17.44 5.67 6.05
CA HIS A 33 -16.15 5.04 6.14
C HIS A 33 -15.07 6.06 5.76
N LYS A 34 -14.07 6.23 6.63
CA LYS A 34 -12.89 7.04 6.32
C LYS A 34 -11.90 6.17 5.57
N VAL A 35 -11.72 6.44 4.28
CA VAL A 35 -10.75 5.75 3.43
C VAL A 35 -9.49 6.59 3.33
N GLN A 36 -8.34 6.00 3.60
CA GLN A 36 -7.02 6.64 3.50
C GLN A 36 -6.20 5.99 2.39
N THR A 37 -5.67 6.80 1.47
CA THR A 37 -4.74 6.35 0.43
C THR A 37 -3.40 5.95 1.03
N LEU A 38 -2.71 5.01 0.39
CA LEU A 38 -1.33 4.69 0.70
C LEU A 38 -0.42 5.49 -0.23
N SER A 39 0.16 6.57 0.29
CA SER A 39 1.15 7.39 -0.40
C SER A 39 2.05 8.09 0.62
N VAL A 40 3.15 8.69 0.16
CA VAL A 40 4.07 9.47 1.02
C VAL A 40 3.33 10.66 1.66
N LEU A 41 2.34 11.21 0.95
CA LEU A 41 1.44 12.25 1.43
C LEU A 41 0.00 11.69 1.45
N PRO A 42 -0.34 10.89 2.47
CA PRO A 42 -1.60 10.17 2.50
C PRO A 42 -2.77 11.15 2.53
N ARG A 43 -3.76 10.90 1.67
CA ARG A 43 -5.02 11.62 1.64
C ARG A 43 -6.08 10.77 2.31
N ALA A 44 -6.98 11.39 3.05
CA ALA A 44 -8.11 10.69 3.64
C ALA A 44 -9.42 11.37 3.24
N ARG A 45 -10.42 10.57 2.91
CA ARG A 45 -11.75 11.04 2.54
C ARG A 45 -12.81 10.14 3.13
N TRP A 46 -13.96 10.73 3.44
CA TRP A 46 -15.14 10.02 3.91
C TRP A 46 -16.04 9.64 2.74
N PHE A 47 -16.54 8.40 2.77
CA PHE A 47 -17.46 7.84 1.79
C PHE A 47 -18.61 7.14 2.51
N VAL A 48 -19.79 7.11 1.89
CA VAL A 48 -20.90 6.26 2.36
C VAL A 48 -20.60 4.81 1.95
N GLU A 49 -21.02 3.82 2.75
CA GLU A 49 -20.81 2.38 2.45
C GLU A 49 -21.20 2.00 1.01
N SER A 50 -22.32 2.51 0.51
CA SER A 50 -22.81 2.25 -0.85
C SER A 50 -21.92 2.80 -1.97
N GLU A 51 -20.98 3.69 -1.64
CA GLU A 51 -20.00 4.23 -2.58
C GLU A 51 -18.71 3.42 -2.61
N LEU A 52 -18.59 2.36 -1.81
CA LEU A 52 -17.38 1.56 -1.67
C LEU A 52 -17.58 0.14 -2.18
N GLU A 53 -16.58 -0.33 -2.92
CA GLU A 53 -16.43 -1.73 -3.29
C GLU A 53 -15.20 -2.29 -2.58
N GLU A 54 -15.34 -3.47 -1.96
CA GLU A 54 -14.20 -4.20 -1.41
C GLU A 54 -13.28 -4.67 -2.54
N ILE A 55 -11.98 -4.45 -2.36
CA ILE A 55 -10.98 -4.99 -3.27
C ILE A 55 -10.64 -6.39 -2.76
N ALA A 56 -11.25 -7.40 -3.39
CA ALA A 56 -10.93 -8.79 -3.09
C ALA A 56 -9.48 -9.07 -3.48
N ASP A 57 -8.70 -9.52 -2.49
CA ASP A 57 -7.34 -10.09 -2.57
C ASP A 57 -6.56 -9.68 -3.83
N PRO A 58 -5.94 -8.49 -3.85
CA PRO A 58 -5.48 -7.91 -5.12
C PRO A 58 -4.24 -8.59 -5.72
N VAL A 59 -3.70 -9.60 -5.04
CA VAL A 59 -2.50 -10.32 -5.45
C VAL A 59 -2.91 -11.74 -5.83
N ASP A 60 -3.33 -11.93 -7.09
CA ASP A 60 -3.66 -13.24 -7.66
C ASP A 60 -2.53 -14.26 -7.49
N ALA A 61 -1.28 -13.79 -7.52
CA ALA A 61 -0.08 -14.57 -7.27
C ALA A 61 0.95 -13.72 -6.50
N PRO A 62 1.58 -14.24 -5.43
CA PRO A 62 2.56 -13.49 -4.65
C PRO A 62 3.75 -13.03 -5.51
N TYR A 63 4.30 -11.86 -5.18
CA TYR A 63 5.55 -11.40 -5.78
C TYR A 63 6.68 -12.39 -5.42
N PRO A 64 7.49 -12.86 -6.38
CA PRO A 64 8.55 -13.83 -6.10
C PRO A 64 9.58 -13.30 -5.10
N ASN A 65 10.13 -14.16 -4.26
CA ASN A 65 11.28 -13.81 -3.42
C ASN A 65 12.45 -13.35 -4.30
N GLY A 66 13.09 -12.26 -3.89
CA GLY A 66 14.16 -11.59 -4.63
C GLY A 66 13.70 -10.60 -5.69
N SER A 67 12.39 -10.50 -5.96
CA SER A 67 11.87 -9.46 -6.86
C SER A 67 11.80 -8.09 -6.17
N ASP A 68 11.80 -7.03 -6.97
CA ASP A 68 11.64 -5.66 -6.49
C ASP A 68 10.17 -5.21 -6.57
N VAL A 69 9.67 -4.64 -5.48
CA VAL A 69 8.35 -4.04 -5.35
C VAL A 69 8.46 -2.63 -4.79
N TYR A 70 7.52 -1.74 -5.11
CA TYR A 70 7.48 -0.42 -4.51
C TYR A 70 6.63 -0.43 -3.23
N TYR A 71 7.18 0.05 -2.13
CA TYR A 71 6.47 0.16 -0.84
C TYR A 71 6.96 1.37 -0.05
N GLY A 72 6.03 2.14 0.53
CA GLY A 72 6.41 3.27 1.40
C GLY A 72 7.21 4.38 0.71
N GLY A 73 7.08 4.55 -0.61
CA GLY A 73 7.90 5.50 -1.37
C GLY A 73 9.32 5.02 -1.67
N GLN A 74 9.59 3.73 -1.48
CA GLN A 74 10.92 3.14 -1.68
C GLN A 74 10.84 1.89 -2.55
N LEU A 75 11.92 1.60 -3.28
CA LEU A 75 12.09 0.31 -3.92
C LEU A 75 12.58 -0.70 -2.86
N CYS A 76 11.86 -1.81 -2.76
CA CYS A 76 12.09 -2.85 -1.76
C CYS A 76 12.26 -4.20 -2.45
N THR A 77 13.20 -5.00 -1.99
CA THR A 77 13.35 -6.40 -2.40
C THR A 77 12.48 -7.30 -1.51
N VAL A 78 11.73 -8.22 -2.11
CA VAL A 78 10.91 -9.22 -1.41
C VAL A 78 11.83 -10.27 -0.79
N LEU A 79 11.76 -10.46 0.53
CA LEU A 79 12.52 -11.49 1.23
C LEU A 79 11.72 -12.79 1.39
N GLY A 80 10.42 -12.67 1.57
CA GLY A 80 9.51 -13.77 1.84
C GLY A 80 8.05 -13.36 1.77
N TYR A 81 7.20 -14.34 1.51
CA TYR A 81 5.75 -14.21 1.61
C TYR A 81 5.20 -15.26 2.57
N ASN A 82 4.37 -14.81 3.50
CA ASN A 82 3.64 -15.65 4.45
C ASN A 82 2.20 -15.82 3.97
N GLU A 83 1.84 -17.03 3.53
CA GLU A 83 0.51 -17.31 2.98
C GLU A 83 -0.60 -17.28 4.05
N ASP A 84 -0.29 -17.71 5.27
CA ASP A 84 -1.27 -17.82 6.36
C ASP A 84 -1.81 -16.44 6.76
N PHE A 85 -0.92 -15.45 6.78
CA PHE A 85 -1.24 -14.08 7.17
C PHE A 85 -1.33 -13.10 5.99
N LYS A 86 -1.07 -13.57 4.76
CA LYS A 86 -1.02 -12.73 3.55
C LYS A 86 -0.11 -11.52 3.73
N THR A 87 1.12 -11.76 4.19
CA THR A 87 2.10 -10.69 4.48
C THR A 87 3.45 -10.93 3.82
N TYR A 88 4.17 -9.84 3.55
CA TYR A 88 5.53 -9.84 3.02
C TYR A 88 6.54 -9.37 4.06
N ASP A 89 7.73 -9.96 3.99
CA ASP A 89 8.93 -9.35 4.54
C ASP A 89 9.70 -8.67 3.41
N LEU A 90 10.00 -7.38 3.58
CA LEU A 90 10.63 -6.54 2.57
C LEU A 90 11.92 -5.91 3.11
N LEU A 91 12.90 -5.72 2.23
CA LEU A 91 14.11 -4.96 2.50
C LEU A 91 14.24 -3.79 1.52
N ALA A 92 14.23 -2.57 2.04
CA ALA A 92 14.69 -1.41 1.30
C ALA A 92 16.18 -1.19 1.56
N GLN A 93 16.95 -0.94 0.49
CA GLN A 93 18.31 -0.45 0.61
C GLN A 93 18.42 0.86 -0.17
N ALA A 94 18.99 1.89 0.46
CA ALA A 94 19.34 3.10 -0.25
C ALA A 94 20.72 3.62 0.19
N ALA A 95 21.39 4.26 -0.76
CA ALA A 95 22.66 4.91 -0.55
C ALA A 95 22.42 6.39 -0.27
N LEU A 96 23.19 6.96 0.65
CA LEU A 96 23.26 8.42 0.76
C LEU A 96 23.86 9.01 -0.53
N PRO A 97 23.59 10.29 -0.85
CA PRO A 97 24.14 10.95 -2.04
C PRO A 97 25.68 10.89 -2.15
N SER A 98 26.38 10.68 -1.04
CA SER A 98 27.83 10.49 -1.01
C SER A 98 28.30 9.15 -1.58
N GLY A 99 27.43 8.14 -1.72
CA GLY A 99 27.77 6.81 -2.24
C GLY A 99 28.42 5.85 -1.23
N ASP A 100 29.02 6.37 -0.15
CA ASP A 100 29.81 5.58 0.80
C ASP A 100 29.01 4.99 1.97
N VAL A 101 27.75 5.42 2.15
CA VAL A 101 26.91 5.01 3.27
C VAL A 101 25.61 4.44 2.74
N PHE A 102 25.33 3.20 3.14
CA PHE A 102 24.08 2.51 2.84
C PHE A 102 23.23 2.40 4.10
N PHE A 103 21.94 2.67 3.96
CA PHE A 103 20.95 2.33 4.96
C PHE A 103 20.09 1.18 4.44
N ARG A 104 19.79 0.26 5.36
CA ARG A 104 18.88 -0.87 5.13
C ARG A 104 17.71 -0.74 6.08
N HIS A 105 16.49 -0.83 5.54
CA HIS A 105 15.27 -0.81 6.33
C HIS A 105 14.50 -2.10 6.08
N TRP A 106 14.19 -2.82 7.16
CA TRP A 106 13.35 -4.01 7.12
C TRP A 106 11.92 -3.66 7.46
N TYR A 107 11.02 -3.93 6.51
CA TYR A 107 9.59 -3.92 6.75
C TYR A 107 9.14 -5.37 6.95
N ARG A 108 8.67 -5.69 8.16
CA ARG A 108 8.21 -7.03 8.51
C ARG A 108 6.71 -7.11 8.51
N ASN A 109 6.16 -8.26 8.13
CA ASN A 109 4.72 -8.54 8.17
C ASN A 109 3.87 -7.47 7.43
N VAL A 110 4.36 -6.97 6.30
CA VAL A 110 3.65 -5.96 5.49
C VAL A 110 2.46 -6.63 4.80
N PRO A 111 1.22 -6.16 4.97
CA PRO A 111 0.08 -6.79 4.32
C PRO A 111 0.21 -6.77 2.79
N ALA A 112 -0.14 -7.88 2.14
CA ALA A 112 0.01 -8.07 0.69
C ALA A 112 -0.72 -6.99 -0.12
N PHE A 113 -1.91 -6.61 0.33
CA PHE A 113 -2.70 -5.58 -0.32
C PHE A 113 -2.02 -4.20 -0.24
N GLU A 114 -1.25 -3.90 0.82
CA GLU A 114 -0.52 -2.63 0.89
C GLU A 114 0.62 -2.61 -0.13
N VAL A 115 1.34 -3.73 -0.26
CA VAL A 115 2.40 -3.87 -1.28
C VAL A 115 1.82 -3.70 -2.68
N TRP A 116 0.70 -4.36 -2.98
CA TRP A 116 -0.01 -4.19 -4.24
C TRP A 116 -0.39 -2.72 -4.49
N LEU A 117 -1.04 -2.07 -3.52
CA LEU A 117 -1.53 -0.71 -3.69
C LEU A 117 -0.37 0.28 -3.90
N TRP A 118 0.73 0.15 -3.17
CA TRP A 118 1.93 0.99 -3.38
C TRP A 118 2.61 0.71 -4.72
N ASN A 119 2.63 -0.55 -5.15
CA ASN A 119 3.31 -0.96 -6.37
C ASN A 119 2.52 -0.61 -7.64
N GLU A 120 1.18 -0.66 -7.59
CA GLU A 120 0.32 -0.17 -8.67
C GLU A 120 0.33 1.36 -8.76
N ASN A 121 0.33 2.05 -7.62
CA ASN A 121 0.38 3.52 -7.57
C ASN A 121 1.81 4.09 -7.59
N LYS A 122 2.81 3.32 -8.01
CA LYS A 122 4.23 3.74 -8.03
C LYS A 122 4.50 4.98 -8.89
N GLU A 123 3.64 5.25 -9.89
CA GLU A 123 3.74 6.44 -10.74
C GLU A 123 3.34 7.71 -9.98
N ASP A 124 2.33 7.63 -9.12
CA ASP A 124 1.90 8.72 -8.23
C ASP A 124 2.80 8.87 -7.00
N ALA A 125 3.48 7.79 -6.64
CA ALA A 125 4.29 7.71 -5.43
C ALA A 125 5.72 8.23 -5.60
N GLN A 126 6.17 8.61 -6.81
CA GLN A 126 7.54 9.12 -7.03
C GLN A 126 7.83 10.39 -6.19
N PRO A 127 8.76 10.33 -5.22
CA PRO A 127 9.42 11.52 -4.71
C PRO A 127 10.74 11.68 -5.49
N LEU A 128 10.95 12.87 -6.03
CA LEU A 128 12.23 13.47 -6.43
C LEU A 128 13.49 12.60 -6.14
N GLY A 129 13.96 11.81 -7.11
CA GLY A 129 15.37 11.39 -7.12
C GLY A 129 15.72 9.89 -7.06
N ALA A 130 14.78 8.96 -7.26
CA ALA A 130 15.15 7.54 -7.42
C ALA A 130 15.79 7.29 -8.81
N ARG A 131 17.09 7.64 -8.96
CA ARG A 131 17.89 7.17 -10.10
C ARG A 131 18.06 5.65 -9.97
N ARG A 132 17.56 4.93 -10.98
CA ARG A 132 17.88 3.52 -11.24
C ARG A 132 19.39 3.30 -11.11
N TRP A 133 19.80 2.38 -10.25
CA TRP A 133 21.15 1.83 -10.29
C TRP A 133 21.30 0.94 -11.52
N ALA A 134 22.32 1.20 -12.33
CA ALA A 134 22.86 0.24 -13.30
C ALA A 134 23.96 -0.57 -12.59
N PRO A 135 24.10 -1.88 -12.86
CA PRO A 135 25.14 -2.70 -12.24
C PRO A 135 26.51 -2.35 -12.84
N PHE A 136 27.51 -2.23 -11.96
CA PHE A 136 28.94 -2.29 -12.32
C PHE A 136 29.45 -3.71 -12.03
#